data_AF-B0DI50-F1
#
_entry.id   AF-B0DI50-F1
#
_cell.length_a   1.000
_cell.length_b   1.000
_cell.length_c   1.000
_cell.angle_alpha   90.00
_cell.angle_beta   90.00
_cell.angle_gamma   90.00
#
_symmetry.space_group_name_H-M   'P 1'
#
loop_
_entity.id
_entity.type
_entity.pdbx_description
1 polymer ?
#
loop_
_entity_poly.entity_id
_entity_poly.type
_entity_poly.pdbx_seq_one_letter_code
_entity_poly.pdbx_strand_id
1 'polypeptide(L)'
;MDAFYDNDEARDLLEFVTKARIEKGPKKDGMAPYAFVQSMEKPHCWKLVRIEQNTQEQEEVVLRIQGIICDKSIPPIKRPFEIESQGRKYLRQSITLTGFGSDIMKKAIENIHYIHGLFNQEFTQGELEAWTPGRFGQFDAIDISNRYFTRRSDMNGEMPIQFSRAIDPDDILTNALSNDFVHIQENVVEYYEAVKKDNKIKYIDINPGRIQRGDILEIQASFMVVPLKAKKFKMLIVLRAITLLDNSATKNATISRQMSGQEVRRISQTLKRKTGYSEDEDVEMRDKSIPIAPARPEHDWYTINVKKYSDLLEAVITARTTKGPKVVQLAYFNSVDGMSDLCSVTEVDKPRCWKLTKTNIDDNSQEEVVLRIQGIVCNASLPPVKRPFKIESKQRRYLKQSLALTGLGGTKFSTMIENIYDIQHIFERSLPHNTMDAWVPSYYETCKALDMGNRYFTDRRDINGDTPISFGTEIDPHNILTNALSNEFVHLLENKVDYYEAQQGTDNIIRYYEINPMKIRPGDVVEVQVSFVAIPLKQQRYKILVVLRAITLLDCSPLRVSQHSAKVHNANRKQNASIARRMSRGAEPRRASQSLKRKIGYEEDEEHDAGEKLSKMRLD
;
A
#
# COMPACT_ATOMS: atom_id res chain seq x y z
N MET A 1 10.02 4.31 19.35
CA MET A 1 8.72 3.88 18.81
C MET A 1 7.66 4.58 19.62
N ASP A 2 6.48 4.77 19.04
CA ASP A 2 5.36 5.42 19.73
C ASP A 2 4.49 4.37 20.46
N ALA A 3 3.42 4.83 21.11
CA ALA A 3 2.54 3.97 21.90
C ALA A 3 1.73 2.96 21.08
N PHE A 4 1.68 3.10 19.75
CA PHE A 4 0.95 2.20 18.86
C PHE A 4 1.78 1.02 18.38
N TYR A 5 3.10 1.05 18.61
CA TYR A 5 4.00 -0.02 18.22
C TYR A 5 4.23 -0.97 19.39
N ASP A 6 3.82 -2.22 19.22
CA ASP A 6 4.01 -3.28 20.22
C ASP A 6 5.46 -3.79 20.18
N ASN A 7 6.25 -3.39 21.18
CA ASN A 7 7.66 -3.77 21.28
C ASN A 7 7.83 -5.25 21.63
N ASP A 8 6.90 -5.85 22.39
CA ASP A 8 6.98 -7.25 22.81
C ASP A 8 6.63 -8.18 21.64
N GLU A 9 5.56 -7.86 20.89
CA GLU A 9 5.21 -8.59 19.67
C GLU A 9 6.35 -8.54 18.64
N ALA A 10 6.94 -7.35 18.43
CA ALA A 10 8.06 -7.19 17.51
C ALA A 10 9.31 -7.97 17.95
N ARG A 11 9.60 -8.02 19.27
CA ARG A 11 10.70 -8.82 19.83
C ARG A 11 10.50 -10.30 19.55
N ASP A 12 9.31 -10.81 19.83
CA ASP A 12 9.00 -12.23 19.70
C ASP A 12 9.02 -12.65 18.21
N LEU A 13 8.54 -11.78 17.32
CA LEU A 13 8.63 -11.96 15.87
C LEU A 13 10.08 -11.96 15.37
N LEU A 14 10.93 -11.06 15.86
CA LEU A 14 12.36 -11.05 15.55
C LEU A 14 13.02 -12.39 15.95
N GLU A 15 12.69 -12.92 17.13
CA GLU A 15 13.19 -14.22 17.56
C GLU A 15 12.73 -15.35 16.63
N PHE A 16 11.44 -15.37 16.30
CA PHE A 16 10.87 -16.39 15.42
C PHE A 16 11.52 -16.37 14.03
N VAL A 17 11.58 -15.21 13.38
CA VAL A 17 12.16 -15.03 12.04
C VAL A 17 13.64 -15.44 12.02
N THR A 18 14.38 -15.08 13.07
CA THR A 18 15.82 -15.38 13.13
C THR A 18 16.08 -16.87 13.40
N LYS A 19 15.33 -17.51 14.32
CA LYS A 19 15.45 -18.96 14.58
C LYS A 19 15.17 -19.77 13.32
N ALA A 20 14.08 -19.45 12.62
CA ALA A 20 13.71 -20.11 11.35
C ALA A 20 14.80 -19.98 10.27
N ARG A 21 15.58 -18.89 10.29
CA ARG A 21 16.70 -18.67 9.37
C ARG A 21 17.96 -19.41 9.78
N ILE A 22 18.28 -19.47 11.06
CA ILE A 22 19.42 -20.25 11.57
C ILE A 22 19.22 -21.74 11.26
N GLU A 23 18.01 -22.27 11.44
CA GLU A 23 17.69 -23.68 11.18
C GLU A 23 17.80 -24.06 9.70
N LYS A 24 17.41 -23.14 8.80
CA LYS A 24 17.42 -23.36 7.34
C LYS A 24 18.74 -22.96 6.68
N GLY A 25 19.62 -22.26 7.40
CA GLY A 25 20.92 -21.84 6.91
C GLY A 25 21.88 -23.03 6.79
N PRO A 26 22.92 -22.92 5.94
CA PRO A 26 23.99 -23.92 5.93
C PRO A 26 24.61 -23.97 7.33
N LYS A 27 24.58 -25.16 7.95
CA LYS A 27 25.34 -25.45 9.18
C LYS A 27 26.83 -25.45 8.82
N LYS A 28 27.42 -24.26 8.70
CA LYS A 28 28.88 -24.13 8.60
C LYS A 28 29.45 -24.30 10.00
N ASP A 29 30.60 -24.97 10.10
CA ASP A 29 31.45 -24.81 11.28
C ASP A 29 31.63 -23.31 11.52
N GLY A 30 31.53 -22.89 12.78
CA GLY A 30 31.57 -21.47 13.14
C GLY A 30 32.73 -20.77 12.45
N MET A 31 32.53 -19.54 11.96
CA MET A 31 33.50 -18.84 11.10
C MET A 31 34.81 -18.47 11.81
N ALA A 32 34.79 -18.38 13.14
CA ALA A 32 35.90 -17.89 13.96
C ALA A 32 37.28 -18.54 13.70
N PRO A 33 37.43 -19.85 13.44
CA PRO A 33 38.73 -20.48 13.20
C PRO A 33 39.39 -20.07 11.88
N TYR A 34 38.63 -19.48 10.94
CA TYR A 34 39.10 -19.19 9.59
C TYR A 34 39.21 -17.69 9.30
N ALA A 35 38.85 -16.84 10.27
CA ALA A 35 38.90 -15.39 10.13
C ALA A 35 40.18 -14.83 10.78
N PHE A 36 40.85 -13.91 10.08
CA PHE A 36 42.03 -13.22 10.58
C PHE A 36 42.01 -11.74 10.18
N VAL A 37 42.82 -10.93 10.85
CA VAL A 37 42.90 -9.49 10.60
C VAL A 37 44.00 -9.21 9.59
N GLN A 38 43.74 -8.32 8.64
CA GLN A 38 44.74 -7.89 7.66
C GLN A 38 44.75 -6.38 7.48
N SER A 39 45.95 -5.83 7.43
CA SER A 39 46.18 -4.43 7.06
C SER A 39 46.04 -4.22 5.56
N MET A 40 45.28 -3.19 5.19
CA MET A 40 45.09 -2.68 3.84
C MET A 40 45.77 -1.32 3.73
N GLU A 41 46.28 -0.97 2.55
CA GLU A 41 46.94 0.33 2.32
C GLU A 41 45.99 1.39 1.77
N LYS A 42 44.99 1.00 0.98
CA LYS A 42 44.10 1.91 0.25
C LYS A 42 42.62 1.53 0.40
N PRO A 43 41.85 2.26 1.23
CA PRO A 43 42.34 3.16 2.29
C PRO A 43 43.10 2.40 3.38
N HIS A 44 43.97 3.10 4.11
CA HIS A 44 44.69 2.48 5.22
C HIS A 44 43.73 2.07 6.35
N CYS A 45 43.57 0.76 6.55
CA CYS A 45 42.65 0.18 7.53
C CYS A 45 43.00 -1.28 7.80
N TRP A 46 42.44 -1.86 8.84
CA TRP A 46 42.49 -3.30 9.09
C TRP A 46 41.12 -3.90 8.83
N LYS A 47 41.04 -5.00 8.09
CA LYS A 47 39.78 -5.69 7.79
C LYS A 47 39.81 -7.10 8.35
N LEU A 48 38.64 -7.60 8.72
CA LEU A 48 38.46 -9.01 9.02
C LEU A 48 38.26 -9.76 7.69
N VAL A 49 39.15 -10.71 7.40
CA VAL A 49 39.18 -11.46 6.15
C VAL A 49 39.19 -12.95 6.41
N ARG A 50 38.85 -13.74 5.40
CA ARG A 50 39.03 -15.19 5.40
C ARG A 50 39.53 -15.67 4.05
N ILE A 51 40.14 -16.85 4.03
CA ILE A 51 40.46 -17.55 2.78
C ILE A 51 39.32 -18.52 2.50
N GLU A 52 38.68 -18.37 1.34
CA GLU A 52 37.64 -19.29 0.91
C GLU A 52 38.25 -20.64 0.56
N GLN A 53 37.72 -21.72 1.16
CA GLN A 53 38.33 -23.06 1.08
C GLN A 53 38.38 -23.63 -0.34
N ASN A 54 37.45 -23.23 -1.21
CA ASN A 54 37.33 -23.76 -2.57
C ASN A 54 38.18 -22.99 -3.58
N THR A 55 38.15 -21.66 -3.51
CA THR A 55 38.80 -20.77 -4.48
C THR A 55 40.21 -20.38 -4.06
N GLN A 56 40.54 -20.55 -2.76
CA GLN A 56 41.72 -19.97 -2.12
C GLN A 56 41.79 -18.43 -2.27
N GLU A 57 40.69 -17.80 -2.69
CA GLU A 57 40.60 -16.37 -2.75
C GLU A 57 40.38 -15.82 -1.35
N GLN A 58 41.00 -14.68 -1.11
CA GLN A 58 40.83 -13.95 0.12
C GLN A 58 39.62 -13.04 -0.01
N GLU A 59 38.64 -13.20 0.88
CA GLU A 59 37.42 -12.41 0.87
C GLU A 59 37.21 -11.69 2.21
N GLU A 60 36.51 -10.55 2.14
CA GLU A 60 36.05 -9.83 3.32
C GLU A 60 35.02 -10.66 4.08
N VAL A 61 35.17 -10.73 5.40
CA VAL A 61 34.18 -11.37 6.25
C VAL A 61 32.91 -10.51 6.33
N VAL A 62 31.83 -11.04 5.77
CA VAL A 62 30.50 -10.43 5.84
C VAL A 62 29.58 -11.30 6.69
N LEU A 63 29.08 -10.73 7.78
CA LEU A 63 28.18 -11.37 8.74
C LEU A 63 26.75 -10.86 8.59
N ARG A 64 25.79 -11.69 8.97
CA ARG A 64 24.36 -11.33 8.97
C ARG A 64 23.92 -11.00 10.39
N ILE A 65 23.29 -9.83 10.56
CA ILE A 65 22.79 -9.33 11.83
C ILE A 65 21.30 -9.03 11.65
N GLN A 66 20.44 -9.71 12.41
CA GLN A 66 19.00 -9.43 12.42
C GLN A 66 18.64 -8.49 13.56
N GLY A 67 17.72 -7.55 13.31
CA GLY A 67 17.24 -6.62 14.32
C GLY A 67 16.10 -5.75 13.83
N ILE A 68 15.50 -5.01 14.76
CA ILE A 68 14.44 -4.03 14.50
C ILE A 68 15.08 -2.67 14.30
N ILE A 69 14.79 -2.00 13.19
CA ILE A 69 15.38 -0.69 12.90
C ILE A 69 14.72 0.40 13.74
N CYS A 70 15.51 1.07 14.59
CA CYS A 70 15.01 2.15 15.45
C CYS A 70 15.43 3.54 14.95
N ASP A 71 16.53 3.63 14.20
CA ASP A 71 16.94 4.85 13.50
C ASP A 71 17.52 4.57 12.12
N LYS A 72 17.40 5.54 11.21
CA LYS A 72 17.89 5.44 9.83
C LYS A 72 18.24 6.80 9.24
N SER A 73 19.35 6.82 8.50
CA SER A 73 19.75 7.85 7.56
C SER A 73 20.17 7.13 6.28
N ILE A 74 19.19 6.67 5.51
CA ILE A 74 19.38 5.94 4.24
C ILE A 74 18.69 6.70 3.10
N PRO A 75 19.02 6.41 1.83
CA PRO A 75 18.34 7.00 0.68
C PRO A 75 16.81 6.76 0.67
N PRO A 76 16.05 7.39 -0.24
CA PRO A 76 16.49 8.44 -1.17
C PRO A 76 16.86 9.74 -0.44
N ILE A 77 17.97 10.35 -0.85
CA ILE A 77 18.34 11.68 -0.36
C ILE A 77 17.46 12.70 -1.08
N LYS A 78 16.63 13.43 -0.32
CA LYS A 78 15.58 14.32 -0.88
C LYS A 78 15.69 15.78 -0.45
N ARG A 79 16.64 16.11 0.43
CA ARG A 79 16.85 17.48 0.89
C ARG A 79 18.18 17.95 0.36
N PRO A 80 18.23 19.04 -0.43
CA PRO A 80 19.50 19.68 -0.70
C PRO A 80 20.04 20.21 0.62
N PHE A 81 21.24 19.78 0.98
CA PHE A 81 22.02 20.37 2.06
C PHE A 81 23.24 21.04 1.43
N GLU A 82 23.63 22.20 1.96
CA GLU A 82 24.89 22.82 1.57
C GLU A 82 26.03 21.92 2.04
N ILE A 83 26.63 21.20 1.10
CA ILE A 83 27.78 20.38 1.39
C ILE A 83 29.01 21.27 1.23
N GLU A 84 29.48 21.85 2.32
CA GLU A 84 30.85 22.36 2.38
C GLU A 84 31.81 21.25 1.92
N SER A 85 32.82 21.59 1.11
CA SER A 85 33.72 20.62 0.49
C SER A 85 34.36 19.65 1.49
N GLN A 86 34.62 20.09 2.72
CA GLN A 86 35.20 19.29 3.80
C GLN A 86 34.20 18.33 4.47
N GLY A 87 32.89 18.60 4.38
CA GLY A 87 31.82 17.78 4.95
C GLY A 87 31.57 16.47 4.17
N ARG A 88 31.93 16.42 2.89
CA ARG A 88 31.68 15.29 1.97
C ARG A 88 32.16 13.95 2.50
N LYS A 89 33.35 13.92 3.10
CA LYS A 89 33.98 12.70 3.65
C LYS A 89 33.22 12.07 4.82
N TYR A 90 32.28 12.81 5.43
CA TYR A 90 31.47 12.35 6.55
C TYR A 90 30.06 11.92 6.13
N LEU A 91 29.71 12.07 4.85
CA LEU A 91 28.42 11.64 4.33
C LEU A 91 28.36 10.12 4.30
N ARG A 92 27.34 9.59 4.95
CA ARG A 92 27.14 8.17 5.15
C ARG A 92 25.67 7.81 5.12
N GLN A 93 25.43 6.58 4.71
CA GLN A 93 24.20 5.87 4.97
C GLN A 93 24.36 5.07 6.26
N SER A 94 23.38 5.17 7.15
CA SER A 94 23.44 4.50 8.45
C SER A 94 22.09 4.02 8.92
N ILE A 95 22.12 2.97 9.74
CA ILE A 95 20.97 2.46 10.46
C ILE A 95 21.39 2.13 11.89
N THR A 96 20.40 2.11 12.77
CA THR A 96 20.56 1.63 14.15
C THR A 96 19.54 0.52 14.37
N LEU A 97 20.04 -0.65 14.78
CA LEU A 97 19.22 -1.82 15.10
C LEU A 97 19.08 -1.99 16.60
N THR A 98 17.92 -2.40 17.07
CA THR A 98 17.70 -2.90 18.44
C THR A 98 16.99 -4.26 18.40
N GLY A 99 17.02 -4.99 19.51
CA GLY A 99 16.28 -6.25 19.66
C GLY A 99 15.21 -6.21 20.75
N PHE A 100 14.95 -5.04 21.35
CA PHE A 100 14.08 -4.89 22.52
C PHE A 100 14.37 -5.90 23.65
N GLY A 101 15.66 -6.20 23.85
CA GLY A 101 16.12 -7.14 24.86
C GLY A 101 16.09 -8.62 24.46
N SER A 102 15.85 -8.94 23.17
CA SER A 102 15.91 -10.31 22.65
C SER A 102 17.28 -10.95 22.89
N ASP A 103 17.28 -12.27 23.10
CA ASP A 103 18.52 -13.01 23.36
C ASP A 103 19.41 -13.10 22.12
N ILE A 104 18.80 -13.03 20.93
CA ILE A 104 19.51 -12.98 19.66
C ILE A 104 20.34 -11.70 19.53
N MET A 105 19.78 -10.56 19.94
CA MET A 105 20.52 -9.29 19.91
C MET A 105 21.66 -9.30 20.93
N LYS A 106 21.43 -9.84 22.13
CA LYS A 106 22.51 -9.99 23.14
C LYS A 106 23.66 -10.83 22.59
N LYS A 107 23.37 -11.98 21.98
CA LYS A 107 24.38 -12.84 21.33
C LYS A 107 25.10 -12.13 20.18
N ALA A 108 24.40 -11.32 19.39
CA ALA A 108 25.04 -10.52 18.34
C ALA A 108 26.03 -9.51 18.93
N ILE A 109 25.67 -8.81 20.00
CA ILE A 109 26.54 -7.86 20.72
C ILE A 109 27.76 -8.58 21.31
N GLU A 110 27.57 -9.74 21.95
CA GLU A 110 28.66 -10.57 22.47
C GLU A 110 29.63 -10.99 21.35
N ASN A 111 29.12 -11.40 20.19
CA ASN A 111 29.94 -11.75 19.04
C ASN A 111 30.70 -10.54 18.46
N ILE A 112 30.13 -9.34 18.51
CA ILE A 112 30.84 -8.11 18.11
C ILE A 112 31.97 -7.80 19.08
N HIS A 113 31.79 -8.01 20.39
CA HIS A 113 32.89 -7.91 21.36
C HIS A 113 33.99 -8.94 21.09
N TYR A 114 33.64 -10.16 20.68
CA TYR A 114 34.63 -11.16 20.26
C TYR A 114 35.44 -10.69 19.04
N ILE A 115 34.77 -10.14 18.01
CA ILE A 115 35.43 -9.58 16.83
C ILE A 115 36.33 -8.40 17.20
N HIS A 116 35.87 -7.51 18.09
CA HIS A 116 36.70 -6.43 18.62
C HIS A 116 37.96 -6.98 19.30
N GLY A 117 37.84 -8.07 20.07
CA GLY A 117 38.96 -8.78 20.67
C GLY A 117 39.97 -9.31 19.65
N LEU A 118 39.51 -9.82 18.50
CA LEU A 118 40.41 -10.24 17.40
C LEU A 118 41.21 -9.06 16.85
N PHE A 119 40.55 -7.92 16.60
CA PHE A 119 41.26 -6.71 16.17
C PHE A 119 42.24 -6.22 17.23
N ASN A 120 41.85 -6.23 18.50
CA ASN A 120 42.67 -5.71 19.58
C ASN A 120 44.03 -6.44 19.75
N GLN A 121 44.16 -7.66 19.24
CA GLN A 121 45.42 -8.41 19.23
C GLN A 121 46.47 -7.80 18.28
N GLU A 122 46.05 -7.02 17.28
CA GLU A 122 46.93 -6.37 16.29
C GLU A 122 47.47 -5.01 16.75
N PHE A 123 47.04 -4.51 17.91
CA PHE A 123 47.39 -3.17 18.40
C PHE A 123 48.02 -3.21 19.79
N THR A 124 48.81 -2.19 20.13
CA THR A 124 49.36 -2.07 21.49
C THR A 124 48.22 -1.85 22.49
N GLN A 125 48.39 -2.35 23.71
CA GLN A 125 47.38 -2.24 24.75
C GLN A 125 46.87 -0.79 24.91
N GLY A 126 45.57 -0.61 24.71
CA GLY A 126 44.88 0.68 24.83
C GLY A 126 44.92 1.58 23.59
N GLU A 127 45.50 1.15 22.47
CA GLU A 127 45.47 1.91 21.22
C GLU A 127 44.12 1.79 20.48
N LEU A 128 43.49 0.60 20.49
CA LEU A 128 42.15 0.39 19.96
C LEU A 128 41.09 0.84 20.99
N GLU A 129 40.23 1.78 20.61
CA GLU A 129 39.11 2.21 21.43
C GLU A 129 38.16 1.03 21.71
N ALA A 130 37.69 0.91 22.95
CA ALA A 130 36.70 -0.09 23.30
C ALA A 130 35.41 0.13 22.48
N TRP A 131 34.91 -0.95 21.87
CA TRP A 131 33.60 -0.90 21.26
C TRP A 131 32.51 -1.00 22.32
N THR A 132 31.50 -0.14 22.22
CA THR A 132 30.33 -0.14 23.10
C THR A 132 29.07 -0.11 22.23
N PRO A 133 28.04 -0.90 22.55
CA PRO A 133 26.77 -0.82 21.85
C PRO A 133 26.12 0.55 22.09
N GLY A 134 25.39 1.03 21.08
CA GLY A 134 24.52 2.18 21.21
C GLY A 134 23.33 1.88 22.13
N ARG A 135 22.47 2.89 22.37
CA ARG A 135 21.27 2.74 23.19
C ARG A 135 20.04 3.27 22.47
N PHE A 136 18.94 2.55 22.60
CA PHE A 136 17.61 2.99 22.21
C PHE A 136 16.67 2.89 23.40
N GLY A 137 16.48 4.03 24.10
CA GLY A 137 15.85 4.03 25.41
C GLY A 137 16.67 3.18 26.39
N GLN A 138 16.05 2.13 26.93
CA GLN A 138 16.68 1.20 27.87
C GLN A 138 17.36 -0.01 27.19
N PHE A 139 17.21 -0.16 25.87
CA PHE A 139 17.69 -1.33 25.14
C PHE A 139 19.01 -1.04 24.44
N ASP A 140 19.84 -2.07 24.32
CA ASP A 140 21.05 -1.99 23.49
C ASP A 140 20.72 -1.89 22.02
N ALA A 141 21.62 -1.24 21.29
CA ALA A 141 21.51 -1.02 19.87
C ALA A 141 22.87 -1.13 19.15
N ILE A 142 22.81 -1.45 17.86
CA ILE A 142 23.99 -1.58 17.00
C ILE A 142 23.90 -0.52 15.91
N ASP A 143 24.87 0.40 15.90
CA ASP A 143 25.03 1.40 14.85
C ASP A 143 25.88 0.85 13.70
N ILE A 144 25.32 0.86 12.49
CA ILE A 144 25.94 0.29 11.30
C ILE A 144 25.91 1.37 10.21
N SER A 145 27.03 1.62 9.54
CA SER A 145 27.08 2.67 8.51
C SER A 145 28.07 2.39 7.40
N ASN A 146 27.83 2.96 6.23
CA ASN A 146 28.81 3.01 5.13
C ASN A 146 28.88 4.42 4.56
N ARG A 147 30.07 4.84 4.14
CA ARG A 147 30.30 6.15 3.54
C ARG A 147 29.77 6.17 2.10
N TYR A 148 29.23 7.30 1.67
CA TYR A 148 28.86 7.48 0.26
C TYR A 148 30.07 7.69 -0.64
N PHE A 149 31.15 8.27 -0.11
CA PHE A 149 32.30 8.68 -0.91
C PHE A 149 33.61 8.15 -0.31
N THR A 150 34.51 7.73 -1.18
CA THR A 150 35.92 7.47 -0.89
C THR A 150 36.76 8.60 -1.50
N ARG A 151 37.87 8.97 -0.85
CA ARG A 151 38.81 9.93 -1.44
C ARG A 151 39.51 9.30 -2.64
N ARG A 152 39.70 10.05 -3.72
CA ARG A 152 40.37 9.53 -4.93
C ARG A 152 41.81 9.06 -4.66
N SER A 153 42.50 9.67 -3.69
CA SER A 153 43.83 9.22 -3.22
C SER A 153 43.82 7.81 -2.61
N ASP A 154 42.67 7.39 -2.08
CA ASP A 154 42.51 6.16 -1.32
C ASP A 154 41.87 5.04 -2.17
N MET A 155 41.62 5.32 -3.45
CA MET A 155 41.11 4.36 -4.43
C MET A 155 42.22 3.39 -4.83
N ASN A 156 41.89 2.11 -4.96
CA ASN A 156 42.78 1.03 -5.36
C ASN A 156 42.51 0.58 -6.81
N GLY A 157 42.33 1.55 -7.72
CA GLY A 157 42.12 1.29 -9.15
C GLY A 157 40.69 0.88 -9.52
N GLU A 158 39.73 0.89 -8.59
CA GLU A 158 38.33 0.59 -8.88
C GLU A 158 37.70 1.66 -9.79
N MET A 159 36.73 1.25 -10.60
CA MET A 159 35.97 2.17 -11.44
C MET A 159 34.91 2.90 -10.62
N PRO A 160 34.76 4.23 -10.79
CA PRO A 160 33.64 4.96 -10.20
C PRO A 160 32.29 4.41 -10.65
N ILE A 161 31.37 4.27 -9.71
CA ILE A 161 30.00 3.82 -9.91
C ILE A 161 29.07 5.04 -9.82
N GLN A 162 28.09 5.12 -10.70
CA GLN A 162 27.07 6.16 -10.66
C GLN A 162 25.96 5.80 -9.67
N PHE A 163 25.39 6.80 -8.99
CA PHE A 163 24.19 6.59 -8.18
C PHE A 163 22.99 6.29 -9.09
N SER A 164 22.18 5.29 -8.71
CA SER A 164 20.93 5.04 -9.39
C SER A 164 19.87 6.07 -8.98
N ARG A 165 18.84 6.27 -9.84
CA ARG A 165 17.69 7.14 -9.53
C ARG A 165 16.92 6.72 -8.27
N ALA A 166 17.02 5.45 -7.87
CA ALA A 166 16.41 4.97 -6.62
C ALA A 166 17.13 5.52 -5.38
N ILE A 167 18.44 5.74 -5.47
CA ILE A 167 19.30 6.25 -4.40
C ILE A 167 19.32 7.79 -4.40
N ASP A 168 19.51 8.39 -5.57
CA ASP A 168 19.74 9.82 -5.73
C ASP A 168 18.79 10.41 -6.80
N PRO A 169 17.46 10.45 -6.52
CA PRO A 169 16.48 10.86 -7.52
C PRO A 169 16.67 12.30 -8.00
N ASP A 170 17.18 13.18 -7.13
CA ASP A 170 17.36 14.62 -7.36
C ASP A 170 18.83 14.99 -7.67
N ASP A 171 19.67 14.00 -7.98
CA ASP A 171 21.10 14.16 -8.32
C ASP A 171 21.93 14.88 -7.23
N ILE A 172 21.51 14.84 -5.97
CA ILE A 172 22.16 15.52 -4.84
C ILE A 172 23.54 14.92 -4.53
N LEU A 173 23.62 13.58 -4.42
CA LEU A 173 24.88 12.88 -4.18
C LEU A 173 25.78 12.93 -5.41
N THR A 174 25.19 12.86 -6.59
CA THR A 174 25.86 12.98 -7.89
C THR A 174 26.53 14.36 -8.02
N ASN A 175 25.81 15.42 -7.66
CA ASN A 175 26.36 16.79 -7.63
C ASN A 175 27.40 17.01 -6.52
N ALA A 176 27.45 16.13 -5.50
CA ALA A 176 28.46 16.18 -4.46
C ALA A 176 29.80 15.52 -4.85
N LEU A 177 29.83 14.75 -5.95
CA LEU A 177 31.07 14.19 -6.50
C LEU A 177 32.03 15.30 -6.93
N SER A 178 33.33 14.99 -6.92
CA SER A 178 34.36 15.96 -7.32
C SER A 178 35.66 15.25 -7.73
N ASN A 179 36.69 16.03 -8.08
CA ASN A 179 38.02 15.46 -8.35
C ASN A 179 38.58 14.69 -7.14
N ASP A 180 38.23 15.12 -5.93
CA ASP A 180 38.75 14.52 -4.69
C ASP A 180 37.93 13.34 -4.16
N PHE A 181 36.68 13.17 -4.61
CA PHE A 181 35.73 12.20 -4.06
C PHE A 181 35.05 11.38 -5.15
N VAL A 182 35.05 10.06 -4.96
CA VAL A 182 34.45 9.07 -5.85
C VAL A 182 33.49 8.16 -5.09
N HIS A 183 32.50 7.63 -5.80
CA HIS A 183 31.67 6.53 -5.33
C HIS A 183 32.14 5.25 -6.02
N ILE A 184 32.50 4.22 -5.26
CA ILE A 184 33.04 2.95 -5.78
C ILE A 184 32.30 1.76 -5.14
N GLN A 185 32.58 0.53 -5.59
CA GLN A 185 31.91 -0.68 -5.10
C GLN A 185 31.92 -0.80 -3.57
N GLU A 186 33.00 -0.38 -2.90
CA GLU A 186 33.10 -0.40 -1.43
C GLU A 186 32.06 0.51 -0.74
N ASN A 187 31.54 1.53 -1.41
CA ASN A 187 30.56 2.47 -0.89
C ASN A 187 29.11 2.02 -1.13
N VAL A 188 28.91 1.02 -1.99
CA VAL A 188 27.59 0.52 -2.36
C VAL A 188 26.95 -0.20 -1.17
N VAL A 189 25.68 0.09 -0.95
CA VAL A 189 24.82 -0.68 -0.05
C VAL A 189 23.66 -1.21 -0.88
N GLU A 190 23.44 -2.51 -0.81
CA GLU A 190 22.37 -3.18 -1.53
C GLU A 190 21.09 -3.23 -0.67
N TYR A 191 19.93 -3.22 -1.33
CA TYR A 191 18.64 -3.13 -0.66
C TYR A 191 17.68 -4.17 -1.20
N TYR A 192 17.28 -5.09 -0.34
CA TYR A 192 16.46 -6.24 -0.69
C TYR A 192 15.19 -6.33 0.16
N GLU A 193 14.20 -7.06 -0.36
CA GLU A 193 13.07 -7.60 0.40
C GLU A 193 13.05 -9.12 0.26
N ALA A 194 12.89 -9.81 1.39
CA ALA A 194 12.76 -11.26 1.41
C ALA A 194 11.30 -11.64 1.16
N VAL A 195 11.00 -12.17 -0.03
CA VAL A 195 9.65 -12.61 -0.42
C VAL A 195 9.59 -14.13 -0.40
N LYS A 196 8.58 -14.69 0.28
CA LYS A 196 8.33 -16.13 0.26
C LYS A 196 7.54 -16.49 -1.00
N LYS A 197 8.15 -17.24 -1.92
CA LYS A 197 7.50 -17.77 -3.12
C LYS A 197 7.81 -19.26 -3.26
N ASP A 198 6.79 -20.09 -3.43
CA ASP A 198 6.93 -21.54 -3.60
C ASP A 198 7.72 -22.23 -2.47
N ASN A 199 7.46 -21.84 -1.21
CA ASN A 199 8.22 -22.26 -0.02
C ASN A 199 9.73 -21.95 -0.03
N LYS A 200 10.21 -21.16 -0.99
CA LYS A 200 11.58 -20.62 -1.05
C LYS A 200 11.58 -19.13 -0.75
N ILE A 201 12.65 -18.66 -0.12
CA ILE A 201 12.88 -17.22 0.08
C ILE A 201 13.59 -16.70 -1.17
N LYS A 202 12.99 -15.72 -1.85
CA LYS A 202 13.63 -14.93 -2.91
C LYS A 202 13.94 -13.54 -2.39
N TYR A 203 15.07 -13.00 -2.82
CA TYR A 203 15.47 -11.62 -2.52
C TYR A 203 15.21 -10.79 -3.77
N ILE A 204 14.45 -9.70 -3.63
CA ILE A 204 14.15 -8.77 -4.71
C ILE A 204 14.72 -7.40 -4.37
N ASP A 205 15.26 -6.70 -5.37
CA ASP A 205 15.75 -5.33 -5.20
C ASP A 205 14.59 -4.40 -4.85
N ILE A 206 14.80 -3.50 -3.88
CA ILE A 206 13.80 -2.51 -3.46
C ILE A 206 14.37 -1.10 -3.41
N ASN A 207 13.48 -0.11 -3.53
CA ASN A 207 13.84 1.27 -3.20
C ASN A 207 14.10 1.38 -1.68
N PRO A 208 15.21 2.01 -1.23
CA PRO A 208 15.51 2.17 0.20
C PRO A 208 14.43 2.93 1.00
N GLY A 209 13.66 3.79 0.31
CA GLY A 209 12.52 4.50 0.88
C GLY A 209 11.41 3.58 1.41
N ARG A 210 11.37 2.32 0.94
CA ARG A 210 10.42 1.30 1.40
C ARG A 210 10.65 0.92 2.86
N ILE A 211 11.88 0.92 3.36
CA ILE A 211 12.22 0.55 4.74
C ILE A 211 11.73 1.64 5.70
N GLN A 212 11.09 1.30 6.81
CA GLN A 212 10.60 2.23 7.82
C GLN A 212 11.13 1.90 9.22
N ARG A 213 11.15 2.89 10.12
CA ARG A 213 11.44 2.64 11.55
C ARG A 213 10.39 1.66 12.10
N GLY A 214 10.85 0.58 12.72
CA GLY A 214 10.01 -0.51 13.24
C GLY A 214 10.06 -1.78 12.41
N ASP A 215 10.61 -1.73 11.20
CA ASP A 215 10.75 -2.92 10.37
C ASP A 215 11.81 -3.88 10.93
N ILE A 216 11.59 -5.18 10.74
CA ILE A 216 12.57 -6.22 11.05
C ILE A 216 13.45 -6.43 9.83
N LEU A 217 14.77 -6.28 10.02
CA LEU A 217 15.77 -6.32 8.97
C LEU A 217 16.80 -7.41 9.20
N GLU A 218 17.38 -7.92 8.12
CA GLU A 218 18.67 -8.61 8.11
C GLU A 218 19.70 -7.71 7.44
N ILE A 219 20.81 -7.48 8.14
CA ILE A 219 21.89 -6.62 7.69
C ILE A 219 23.09 -7.49 7.38
N GLN A 220 23.67 -7.29 6.20
CA GLN A 220 25.00 -7.77 5.92
C GLN A 220 26.00 -6.70 6.35
N ALA A 221 26.89 -7.05 7.26
CA ALA A 221 27.86 -6.15 7.86
C ALA A 221 29.26 -6.77 7.83
N SER A 222 30.25 -5.93 7.50
CA SER A 222 31.67 -6.26 7.66
C SER A 222 32.27 -5.41 8.78
N PHE A 223 33.48 -5.75 9.21
CA PHE A 223 34.16 -5.08 10.31
C PHE A 223 35.52 -4.60 9.85
N MET A 224 35.83 -3.34 10.19
CA MET A 224 37.12 -2.75 9.90
C MET A 224 37.59 -1.87 11.05
N VAL A 225 38.90 -1.69 11.17
CA VAL A 225 39.50 -0.70 12.07
C VAL A 225 40.15 0.40 11.25
N VAL A 226 39.88 1.65 11.62
CA VAL A 226 40.46 2.84 11.00
C VAL A 226 41.37 3.59 11.98
N PRO A 227 42.44 4.22 11.48
CA PRO A 227 43.27 5.09 12.30
C PRO A 227 42.54 6.39 12.66
N LEU A 228 42.71 6.83 13.90
CA LEU A 228 42.33 8.14 14.42
C LEU A 228 43.57 8.99 14.68
N LYS A 229 43.36 10.22 15.18
CA LYS A 229 44.45 11.07 15.66
C LYS A 229 45.12 10.44 16.89
N ALA A 230 46.35 10.86 17.17
CA ALA A 230 47.10 10.47 18.37
C ALA A 230 47.29 8.95 18.57
N LYS A 231 47.51 8.21 17.46
CA LYS A 231 47.73 6.75 17.46
C LYS A 231 46.59 5.95 18.13
N LYS A 232 45.38 6.48 18.08
CA LYS A 232 44.17 5.75 18.46
C LYS A 232 43.56 5.09 17.24
N PHE A 233 42.86 3.99 17.45
CA PHE A 233 42.18 3.25 16.39
C PHE A 233 40.73 3.00 16.80
N LYS A 234 39.85 2.90 15.82
CA LYS A 234 38.43 2.65 16.06
C LYS A 234 37.89 1.58 15.14
N MET A 235 37.22 0.59 15.73
CA MET A 235 36.44 -0.40 15.00
C MET A 235 35.14 0.24 14.48
N LEU A 236 34.84 0.00 13.21
CA LEU A 236 33.63 0.38 12.52
C LEU A 236 32.90 -0.87 12.03
N ILE A 237 31.58 -0.85 12.14
CA ILE A 237 30.70 -1.86 11.54
C ILE A 237 30.18 -1.27 10.23
N VAL A 238 30.63 -1.86 9.12
CA VAL A 238 30.40 -1.35 7.77
C VAL A 238 29.16 -1.98 7.16
N LEU A 239 28.21 -1.15 6.77
CA LEU A 239 26.97 -1.58 6.14
C LEU A 239 27.23 -2.06 4.70
N ARG A 240 26.84 -3.29 4.35
CA ARG A 240 26.98 -3.88 3.00
C ARG A 240 25.65 -4.10 2.31
N ALA A 241 24.66 -4.66 3.01
CA ALA A 241 23.31 -4.84 2.47
C ALA A 241 22.25 -4.75 3.55
N ILE A 242 21.04 -4.32 3.18
CA ILE A 242 19.85 -4.30 4.02
C ILE A 242 18.77 -5.17 3.36
N THR A 243 18.26 -6.15 4.09
CA THR A 243 17.10 -6.94 3.66
C THR A 243 15.92 -6.70 4.60
N LEU A 244 14.80 -6.24 4.06
CA LEU A 244 13.52 -6.22 4.76
C LEU A 244 13.01 -7.65 4.94
N LEU A 245 12.83 -8.08 6.20
CA LEU A 245 12.31 -9.41 6.53
C LEU A 245 10.83 -9.39 6.83
N ASP A 246 10.40 -8.41 7.62
CA ASP A 246 9.01 -8.30 8.09
C ASP A 246 8.69 -6.84 8.44
N ASN A 247 7.46 -6.40 8.14
CA ASN A 247 6.95 -5.06 8.44
C ASN A 247 5.60 -5.09 9.19
N SER A 248 5.18 -6.26 9.69
CA SER A 248 3.86 -6.48 10.29
C SER A 248 3.63 -5.60 11.51
N ALA A 249 4.62 -5.50 12.42
CA ALA A 249 4.52 -4.62 13.59
C ALA A 249 4.38 -3.14 13.19
N THR A 250 5.15 -2.67 12.21
CA THR A 250 5.05 -1.30 11.67
C THR A 250 3.69 -1.03 11.02
N LYS A 251 3.19 -2.01 10.25
CA LYS A 251 1.90 -1.99 9.57
C LYS A 251 0.76 -1.93 10.60
N ASN A 252 0.74 -2.83 11.58
CA ASN A 252 -0.26 -2.87 12.67
C ASN A 252 -0.29 -1.57 13.47
N ALA A 253 0.88 -1.00 13.79
CA ALA A 253 0.98 0.29 14.46
C ALA A 253 0.38 1.44 13.63
N THR A 254 0.57 1.40 12.30
CA THR A 254 0.05 2.42 11.37
C THR A 254 -1.47 2.35 11.27
N ILE A 255 -2.03 1.15 11.16
CA ILE A 255 -3.48 0.94 11.15
C ILE A 255 -4.09 1.39 12.48
N SER A 256 -3.47 1.01 13.60
CA SER A 256 -3.95 1.37 14.94
C SER A 256 -3.98 2.89 15.15
N ARG A 257 -2.94 3.60 14.69
CA ARG A 257 -2.92 5.08 14.66
C ARG A 257 -4.12 5.64 13.90
N GLN A 258 -4.33 5.17 12.66
CA GLN A 258 -5.41 5.65 11.80
C GLN A 258 -6.79 5.36 12.40
N MET A 259 -6.96 4.18 12.99
CA MET A 259 -8.21 3.75 13.64
C MET A 259 -8.54 4.55 14.91
N SER A 260 -7.54 4.99 15.67
CA SER A 260 -7.73 5.76 16.90
C SER A 260 -8.18 7.21 16.66
N GLY A 261 -8.12 7.70 15.43
CA GLY A 261 -8.43 9.10 15.11
C GLY A 261 -7.46 10.11 15.74
N GLN A 262 -6.38 9.67 16.41
CA GLN A 262 -5.30 10.55 16.83
C GLN A 262 -4.52 10.99 15.58
N GLU A 263 -4.99 12.09 14.96
CA GLU A 263 -4.13 12.88 14.09
C GLU A 263 -2.85 13.25 14.87
N VAL A 264 -1.70 13.07 14.24
CA VAL A 264 -0.55 13.94 14.52
C VAL A 264 -1.09 15.36 14.34
N ARG A 265 -1.29 16.10 15.44
CA ARG A 265 -1.70 17.51 15.42
C ARG A 265 -0.89 18.24 14.36
N ARG A 266 -1.50 18.45 13.20
CA ARG A 266 -0.99 19.33 12.15
C ARG A 266 -2.19 20.13 11.72
N ILE A 267 -2.01 21.44 11.68
CA ILE A 267 -3.03 22.44 11.34
C ILE A 267 -3.53 22.12 9.92
N SER A 268 -4.48 21.20 9.83
CA SER A 268 -5.27 20.97 8.64
C SER A 268 -6.35 22.02 8.68
N GLN A 269 -6.18 23.07 7.88
CA GLN A 269 -7.33 23.90 7.50
C GLN A 269 -8.29 22.96 6.76
N THR A 270 -9.21 22.35 7.52
CA THR A 270 -10.32 21.60 6.95
C THR A 270 -11.14 22.60 6.15
N LEU A 271 -10.97 22.58 4.83
CA LEU A 271 -11.90 23.24 3.93
C LEU A 271 -13.23 22.50 4.06
N LYS A 272 -14.14 23.07 4.88
CA LYS A 272 -15.54 22.67 4.92
C LYS A 272 -16.08 22.76 3.50
N ARG A 273 -16.52 21.64 2.96
CA ARG A 273 -17.22 21.59 1.67
C ARG A 273 -18.67 22.02 1.92
N LYS A 274 -19.06 23.22 1.47
CA LYS A 274 -20.48 23.55 1.23
C LYS A 274 -20.91 22.73 0.01
N THR A 275 -21.67 21.65 0.22
CA THR A 275 -22.50 21.04 -0.82
C THR A 275 -23.94 21.43 -0.54
N GLY A 276 -24.52 22.26 -1.40
CA GLY A 276 -25.93 22.64 -1.35
C GLY A 276 -26.21 23.81 -2.28
N TYR A 277 -27.15 23.62 -3.21
CA TYR A 277 -27.91 24.75 -3.74
C TYR A 277 -28.85 25.18 -2.62
N SER A 278 -28.61 26.35 -2.04
CA SER A 278 -29.62 27.08 -1.28
C SER A 278 -29.29 28.55 -1.45
N GLU A 279 -30.20 29.27 -2.09
CA GLU A 279 -30.24 30.72 -2.07
C GLU A 279 -30.29 31.20 -0.62
N ASP A 280 -29.57 32.29 -0.37
CA ASP A 280 -29.42 32.93 0.92
C ASP A 280 -30.78 33.46 1.41
N GLU A 281 -31.23 33.02 2.58
CA GLU A 281 -31.99 33.87 3.50
C GLU A 281 -31.43 33.65 4.91
N ASP A 282 -30.70 34.66 5.39
CA ASP A 282 -30.18 34.75 6.75
C ASP A 282 -31.35 34.83 7.75
N VAL A 283 -31.47 33.82 8.61
CA VAL A 283 -32.23 33.94 9.86
C VAL A 283 -31.31 33.57 11.02
N GLU A 284 -30.81 34.60 11.70
CA GLU A 284 -30.15 34.48 13.01
C GLU A 284 -31.09 33.82 14.02
N MET A 285 -30.77 32.61 14.47
CA MET A 285 -31.42 31.99 15.63
C MET A 285 -30.51 32.12 16.85
N ARG A 286 -30.90 33.02 17.75
CA ARG A 286 -30.31 33.21 19.08
C ARG A 286 -30.52 31.98 19.94
N ASP A 287 -29.46 31.65 20.67
CA ASP A 287 -29.35 30.59 21.66
C ASP A 287 -30.40 30.79 22.78
N LYS A 288 -31.34 29.84 22.90
CA LYS A 288 -32.21 29.68 24.07
C LYS A 288 -32.27 28.20 24.41
N SER A 289 -31.52 27.84 25.44
CA SER A 289 -31.59 26.55 26.10
C SER A 289 -33.00 26.30 26.68
N ILE A 290 -33.64 25.22 26.21
CA ILE A 290 -34.86 24.67 26.80
C ILE A 290 -34.49 23.33 27.47
N PRO A 291 -34.92 23.05 28.72
CA PRO A 291 -34.59 21.80 29.39
C PRO A 291 -35.28 20.61 28.72
N ILE A 292 -34.50 19.56 28.42
CA ILE A 292 -34.98 18.30 27.86
C ILE A 292 -35.60 17.46 28.98
N ALA A 293 -36.90 17.18 28.89
CA ALA A 293 -37.57 16.15 29.68
C ALA A 293 -37.15 14.74 29.18
N PRO A 294 -37.10 13.71 30.06
CA PRO A 294 -36.62 12.39 29.66
C PRO A 294 -37.56 11.73 28.65
N ALA A 295 -36.99 11.31 27.52
CA ALA A 295 -37.69 10.61 26.44
C ALA A 295 -38.15 9.22 26.90
N ARG A 296 -39.40 8.86 26.54
CA ARG A 296 -39.96 7.50 26.61
C ARG A 296 -39.37 6.61 25.48
N PRO A 297 -39.41 5.27 25.61
CA PRO A 297 -38.56 4.38 24.84
C PRO A 297 -39.08 4.10 23.43
N GLU A 298 -38.52 4.77 22.43
CA GLU A 298 -38.62 4.40 21.00
C GLU A 298 -37.33 3.74 20.46
N HIS A 299 -36.37 3.40 21.33
CA HIS A 299 -35.03 2.92 20.93
C HIS A 299 -34.94 1.46 20.45
N ASP A 300 -35.95 0.63 20.71
CA ASP A 300 -35.86 -0.82 20.40
C ASP A 300 -36.10 -1.13 18.91
N TRP A 301 -37.07 -0.49 18.25
CA TRP A 301 -37.42 -0.83 16.86
C TRP A 301 -36.29 -0.46 15.87
N TYR A 302 -35.59 0.64 16.15
CA TYR A 302 -34.48 1.13 15.33
C TYR A 302 -33.29 0.18 15.41
N THR A 303 -32.90 -0.19 16.64
CA THR A 303 -31.77 -1.07 16.93
C THR A 303 -32.00 -2.49 16.39
N ILE A 304 -33.21 -3.03 16.50
CA ILE A 304 -33.58 -4.36 15.98
C ILE A 304 -33.46 -4.42 14.46
N ASN A 305 -33.90 -3.38 13.74
CA ASN A 305 -33.82 -3.34 12.29
C ASN A 305 -32.38 -3.18 11.80
N VAL A 306 -31.58 -2.29 12.40
CA VAL A 306 -30.15 -2.12 12.05
C VAL A 306 -29.38 -3.43 12.17
N LYS A 307 -29.58 -4.17 13.28
CA LYS A 307 -28.94 -5.48 13.48
C LYS A 307 -29.37 -6.51 12.44
N LYS A 308 -30.67 -6.61 12.17
CA LYS A 308 -31.21 -7.53 11.15
C LYS A 308 -30.60 -7.29 9.76
N TYR A 309 -30.41 -6.03 9.35
CA TYR A 309 -29.81 -5.70 8.06
C TYR A 309 -28.30 -5.92 8.03
N SER A 310 -27.61 -5.67 9.15
CA SER A 310 -26.22 -6.07 9.32
C SER A 310 -26.05 -7.59 9.17
N ASP A 311 -26.89 -8.39 9.82
CA ASP A 311 -26.84 -9.86 9.74
C ASP A 311 -27.14 -10.37 8.32
N LEU A 312 -28.09 -9.73 7.61
CA LEU A 312 -28.36 -10.03 6.20
C LEU A 312 -27.13 -9.76 5.33
N LEU A 313 -26.48 -8.59 5.51
CA LEU A 313 -25.28 -8.24 4.76
C LEU A 313 -24.13 -9.23 5.04
N GLU A 314 -23.94 -9.63 6.30
CA GLU A 314 -22.96 -10.65 6.70
C GLU A 314 -23.20 -11.99 5.97
N ALA A 315 -24.46 -12.43 5.88
CA ALA A 315 -24.82 -13.63 5.15
C ALA A 315 -24.53 -13.49 3.64
N VAL A 316 -24.84 -12.34 3.04
CA VAL A 316 -24.55 -12.06 1.62
C VAL A 316 -23.05 -12.07 1.34
N ILE A 317 -22.25 -11.38 2.17
CA ILE A 317 -20.77 -11.38 2.05
C ILE A 317 -20.26 -12.82 2.17
N THR A 318 -20.75 -13.58 3.15
CA THR A 318 -20.35 -14.99 3.36
C THR A 318 -20.69 -15.87 2.16
N ALA A 319 -21.90 -15.75 1.60
CA ALA A 319 -22.31 -16.54 0.45
C ALA A 319 -21.46 -16.24 -0.80
N ARG A 320 -21.12 -14.97 -1.03
CA ARG A 320 -20.31 -14.57 -2.19
C ARG A 320 -18.82 -14.88 -2.04
N THR A 321 -18.33 -14.92 -0.82
CA THR A 321 -16.92 -15.22 -0.54
C THR A 321 -16.66 -16.72 -0.45
N THR A 322 -17.65 -17.54 -0.06
CA THR A 322 -17.51 -19.00 -0.08
C THR A 322 -17.68 -19.59 -1.48
N LYS A 323 -18.52 -18.99 -2.32
CA LYS A 323 -18.83 -19.49 -3.68
C LYS A 323 -18.10 -18.76 -4.82
N GLY A 324 -17.44 -17.63 -4.54
CA GLY A 324 -16.73 -16.82 -5.53
C GLY A 324 -15.21 -16.75 -5.30
N PRO A 325 -14.46 -16.08 -6.20
CA PRO A 325 -13.02 -15.92 -6.07
C PRO A 325 -12.67 -15.09 -4.83
N LYS A 326 -12.27 -15.75 -3.74
CA LYS A 326 -11.88 -15.12 -2.46
C LYS A 326 -10.81 -14.04 -2.64
N VAL A 327 -9.89 -14.26 -3.57
CA VAL A 327 -8.73 -13.38 -3.82
C VAL A 327 -9.14 -11.96 -4.22
N VAL A 328 -10.28 -11.77 -4.90
CA VAL A 328 -10.73 -10.43 -5.31
C VAL A 328 -11.65 -9.75 -4.29
N GLN A 329 -11.96 -10.40 -3.16
CA GLN A 329 -12.85 -9.84 -2.15
C GLN A 329 -12.05 -8.96 -1.18
N LEU A 330 -12.42 -7.69 -1.04
CA LEU A 330 -11.69 -6.77 -0.17
C LEU A 330 -11.67 -7.28 1.28
N ALA A 331 -12.71 -7.99 1.76
CA ALA A 331 -12.75 -8.55 3.10
C ALA A 331 -11.65 -9.60 3.38
N TYR A 332 -11.06 -10.17 2.32
CA TYR A 332 -10.03 -11.21 2.38
C TYR A 332 -8.69 -10.73 1.83
N PHE A 333 -8.52 -9.41 1.66
CA PHE A 333 -7.33 -8.83 1.03
C PHE A 333 -6.03 -9.29 1.70
N ASN A 334 -5.98 -9.33 3.04
CA ASN A 334 -4.83 -9.78 3.83
C ASN A 334 -4.97 -11.21 4.38
N SER A 335 -5.92 -12.03 3.91
CA SER A 335 -5.98 -13.43 4.37
C SER A 335 -4.80 -14.22 3.81
N VAL A 336 -4.57 -15.42 4.35
CA VAL A 336 -3.68 -16.41 3.69
C VAL A 336 -4.18 -16.62 2.26
N ASP A 337 -3.27 -16.50 1.28
CA ASP A 337 -3.56 -16.49 -0.17
C ASP A 337 -4.42 -15.30 -0.67
N GLY A 338 -4.49 -14.22 0.12
CA GLY A 338 -5.12 -12.95 -0.26
C GLY A 338 -4.31 -12.17 -1.31
N MET A 339 -4.90 -11.10 -1.85
CA MET A 339 -4.27 -10.30 -2.91
C MET A 339 -3.12 -9.42 -2.40
N SER A 340 -2.97 -9.19 -1.08
CA SER A 340 -2.00 -8.26 -0.50
C SER A 340 -0.58 -8.49 -1.00
N ASP A 341 -0.15 -9.74 -1.04
CA ASP A 341 1.24 -10.12 -1.33
C ASP A 341 1.55 -10.08 -2.83
N LEU A 342 0.50 -9.98 -3.66
CA LEU A 342 0.59 -9.87 -5.12
C LEU A 342 0.52 -8.42 -5.61
N CYS A 343 0.24 -7.48 -4.70
CA CYS A 343 0.07 -6.07 -5.03
C CYS A 343 1.39 -5.31 -5.04
N SER A 344 1.46 -4.35 -5.94
CA SER A 344 2.52 -3.35 -6.08
C SER A 344 1.89 -2.00 -6.42
N VAL A 345 2.69 -0.94 -6.38
CA VAL A 345 2.24 0.40 -6.76
C VAL A 345 3.02 0.85 -7.97
N THR A 346 2.30 1.23 -9.02
CA THR A 346 2.88 1.69 -10.29
C THR A 346 2.51 3.15 -10.52
N GLU A 347 3.52 3.97 -10.86
CA GLU A 347 3.31 5.35 -11.31
C GLU A 347 2.82 5.36 -12.77
N VAL A 348 1.80 6.17 -13.03
CA VAL A 348 1.21 6.41 -14.35
C VAL A 348 1.32 7.90 -14.61
N ASP A 349 1.89 8.30 -15.75
CA ASP A 349 2.22 9.70 -16.03
C ASP A 349 1.03 10.57 -16.45
N LYS A 350 0.01 9.97 -17.07
CA LYS A 350 -1.08 10.70 -17.74
C LYS A 350 -2.47 10.12 -17.40
N PRO A 351 -3.25 10.79 -16.52
CA PRO A 351 -2.79 11.82 -15.59
C PRO A 351 -1.85 11.22 -14.53
N ARG A 352 -0.93 12.06 -14.02
CA ARG A 352 0.05 11.61 -13.02
C ARG A 352 -0.63 11.06 -11.78
N CYS A 353 -0.49 9.77 -11.52
CA CYS A 353 -1.04 9.09 -10.35
C CYS A 353 -0.31 7.78 -10.06
N TRP A 354 -0.56 7.20 -8.89
CA TRP A 354 -0.04 5.90 -8.50
C TRP A 354 -1.20 4.94 -8.35
N LYS A 355 -1.15 3.79 -9.03
CA LYS A 355 -2.22 2.79 -9.03
C LYS A 355 -1.78 1.53 -8.30
N LEU A 356 -2.72 0.89 -7.60
CA LEU A 356 -2.52 -0.46 -7.07
C LEU A 356 -2.59 -1.45 -8.24
N THR A 357 -1.50 -2.16 -8.48
CA THR A 357 -1.34 -3.07 -9.62
C THR A 357 -0.84 -4.45 -9.17
N LYS A 358 -1.16 -5.47 -9.95
CA LYS A 358 -0.56 -6.80 -9.83
C LYS A 358 0.15 -7.14 -11.14
N THR A 359 1.19 -7.96 -11.07
CA THR A 359 1.85 -8.48 -12.27
C THR A 359 1.23 -9.82 -12.64
N ASN A 360 0.76 -9.94 -13.87
CA ASN A 360 0.26 -11.20 -14.41
C ASN A 360 1.41 -12.21 -14.54
N ILE A 361 1.18 -13.43 -14.07
CA ILE A 361 2.20 -14.48 -14.03
C ILE A 361 2.55 -14.96 -15.44
N ASP A 362 1.60 -14.94 -16.36
CA ASP A 362 1.75 -15.55 -17.69
C ASP A 362 2.51 -14.66 -18.67
N ASP A 363 2.22 -13.35 -18.68
CA ASP A 363 2.77 -12.40 -19.64
C ASP A 363 3.59 -11.26 -19.01
N ASN A 364 3.81 -11.30 -17.68
CA ASN A 364 4.44 -10.22 -16.91
C ASN A 364 3.79 -8.83 -17.13
N SER A 365 2.58 -8.77 -17.68
CA SER A 365 1.88 -7.50 -17.84
C SER A 365 1.37 -7.01 -16.50
N GLN A 366 1.37 -5.70 -16.31
CA GLN A 366 0.74 -5.10 -15.14
C GLN A 366 -0.76 -4.94 -15.37
N GLU A 367 -1.52 -5.35 -14.37
CA GLU A 367 -2.97 -5.24 -14.34
C GLU A 367 -3.40 -4.38 -13.15
N GLU A 368 -4.40 -3.53 -13.34
CA GLU A 368 -5.03 -2.81 -12.23
C GLU A 368 -5.72 -3.79 -11.28
N VAL A 369 -5.52 -3.63 -9.97
CA VAL A 369 -6.20 -4.44 -8.96
C VAL A 369 -7.61 -3.90 -8.76
N VAL A 370 -8.60 -4.75 -9.08
CA VAL A 370 -10.03 -4.48 -8.88
C VAL A 370 -10.57 -5.41 -7.80
N LEU A 371 -11.07 -4.83 -6.70
CA LEU A 371 -11.59 -5.56 -5.54
C LEU A 371 -13.11 -5.42 -5.44
N ARG A 372 -13.78 -6.48 -4.99
CA ARG A 372 -15.22 -6.55 -4.74
C ARG A 372 -15.52 -6.20 -3.28
N ILE A 373 -16.54 -5.37 -3.07
CA ILE A 373 -17.04 -4.93 -1.76
C ILE A 373 -18.56 -5.09 -1.77
N GLN A 374 -19.13 -5.69 -0.74
CA GLN A 374 -20.59 -5.69 -0.57
C GLN A 374 -20.98 -4.73 0.57
N GLY A 375 -22.09 -4.03 0.38
CA GLY A 375 -22.59 -3.10 1.37
C GLY A 375 -24.00 -2.60 1.05
N ILE A 376 -24.56 -1.85 1.99
CA ILE A 376 -25.87 -1.22 1.84
C ILE A 376 -25.66 0.20 1.34
N VAL A 377 -26.34 0.58 0.27
CA VAL A 377 -26.26 1.95 -0.28
C VAL A 377 -26.84 2.93 0.73
N CYS A 378 -26.03 3.87 1.22
CA CYS A 378 -26.51 4.94 2.10
C CYS A 378 -26.57 6.30 1.40
N ASN A 379 -25.78 6.48 0.32
CA ASN A 379 -25.86 7.66 -0.53
C ASN A 379 -25.50 7.30 -1.98
N ALA A 380 -26.11 7.97 -2.95
CA ALA A 380 -25.90 7.71 -4.37
C ALA A 380 -26.05 8.99 -5.19
N SER A 381 -25.04 9.27 -6.02
CA SER A 381 -25.08 10.26 -7.10
C SER A 381 -24.74 9.54 -8.39
N LEU A 382 -25.73 8.84 -8.93
CA LEU A 382 -25.62 8.01 -10.12
C LEU A 382 -26.38 8.63 -11.32
N PRO A 383 -26.03 8.25 -12.55
CA PRO A 383 -26.81 8.61 -13.74
C PRO A 383 -28.26 8.09 -13.68
N PRO A 384 -29.13 8.50 -14.62
CA PRO A 384 -28.90 9.43 -15.71
C PRO A 384 -28.81 10.87 -15.24
N VAL A 385 -27.95 11.65 -15.90
CA VAL A 385 -27.89 13.10 -15.68
C VAL A 385 -29.09 13.73 -16.39
N LYS A 386 -30.12 14.12 -15.62
CA LYS A 386 -31.40 14.61 -16.16
C LYS A 386 -31.54 16.12 -16.24
N ARG A 387 -30.80 16.86 -15.41
CA ARG A 387 -30.95 18.32 -15.29
C ARG A 387 -29.72 19.02 -15.85
N PRO A 388 -29.88 19.94 -16.81
CA PRO A 388 -28.78 20.79 -17.22
C PRO A 388 -28.32 21.60 -16.00
N PHE A 389 -27.02 21.63 -15.78
CA PHE A 389 -26.41 22.36 -14.67
C PHE A 389 -25.57 23.51 -15.25
N LYS A 390 -25.65 24.69 -14.61
CA LYS A 390 -24.72 25.80 -14.89
C LYS A 390 -23.42 25.52 -14.12
N ILE A 391 -22.59 24.63 -14.65
CA ILE A 391 -21.27 24.34 -14.08
C ILE A 391 -20.22 25.12 -14.86
N GLU A 392 -19.47 25.95 -14.15
CA GLU A 392 -18.32 26.66 -14.71
C GLU A 392 -17.36 25.65 -15.35
N SER A 393 -16.74 26.01 -16.48
CA SER A 393 -15.84 25.10 -17.21
C SER A 393 -14.76 24.49 -16.29
N LYS A 394 -14.26 25.26 -15.32
CA LYS A 394 -13.27 24.80 -14.33
C LYS A 394 -13.77 23.72 -13.39
N GLN A 395 -15.08 23.67 -13.11
CA GLN A 395 -15.68 22.71 -12.19
C GLN A 395 -16.03 21.37 -12.85
N ARG A 396 -16.10 21.32 -14.19
CA ARG A 396 -16.45 20.11 -14.94
C ARG A 396 -15.52 18.93 -14.66
N ARG A 397 -14.23 19.18 -14.43
CA ARG A 397 -13.23 18.16 -14.07
C ARG A 397 -13.52 17.40 -12.78
N TYR A 398 -14.42 17.93 -11.93
CA TYR A 398 -14.81 17.31 -10.66
C TYR A 398 -16.15 16.57 -10.73
N LEU A 399 -16.82 16.59 -11.89
CA LEU A 399 -18.04 15.83 -12.10
C LEU A 399 -17.74 14.34 -12.06
N LYS A 400 -18.48 13.64 -11.20
CA LYS A 400 -18.29 12.21 -10.96
C LYS A 400 -19.63 11.53 -10.67
N GLN A 401 -19.68 10.25 -10.99
CA GLN A 401 -20.64 9.32 -10.39
C GLN A 401 -20.05 8.80 -9.07
N SER A 402 -20.86 8.72 -8.03
CA SER A 402 -20.41 8.28 -6.71
C SER A 402 -21.46 7.52 -5.95
N LEU A 403 -21.00 6.65 -5.06
CA LEU A 403 -21.79 5.81 -4.18
C LEU A 403 -21.15 5.84 -2.79
N ALA A 404 -21.97 5.78 -1.74
CA ALA A 404 -21.52 5.51 -0.39
C ALA A 404 -22.18 4.24 0.13
N LEU A 405 -21.38 3.35 0.71
CA LEU A 405 -21.83 2.09 1.31
C LEU A 405 -21.64 2.10 2.81
N THR A 406 -22.55 1.49 3.56
CA THR A 406 -22.36 1.19 4.98
C THR A 406 -22.61 -0.29 5.26
N GLY A 407 -21.91 -0.80 6.27
CA GLY A 407 -22.13 -2.14 6.82
C GLY A 407 -23.04 -2.17 8.04
N LEU A 408 -23.55 -1.01 8.49
CA LEU A 408 -24.40 -0.89 9.69
C LEU A 408 -23.79 -1.54 10.96
N GLY A 409 -22.46 -1.52 11.08
CA GLY A 409 -21.72 -2.11 12.21
C GLY A 409 -21.31 -3.57 12.02
N GLY A 410 -21.56 -4.18 10.86
CA GLY A 410 -21.09 -5.53 10.54
C GLY A 410 -19.57 -5.69 10.63
N THR A 411 -19.14 -6.86 11.08
CA THR A 411 -17.72 -7.16 11.32
C THR A 411 -16.96 -7.31 10.00
N LYS A 412 -17.51 -7.97 8.98
CA LYS A 412 -16.85 -8.11 7.67
C LYS A 412 -16.73 -6.78 6.94
N PHE A 413 -17.72 -5.90 7.08
CA PHE A 413 -17.59 -4.55 6.54
C PHE A 413 -16.52 -3.76 7.28
N SER A 414 -16.40 -3.92 8.59
CA SER A 414 -15.32 -3.32 9.37
C SER A 414 -13.94 -3.85 8.94
N THR A 415 -13.82 -5.16 8.70
CA THR A 415 -12.60 -5.77 8.13
C THR A 415 -12.26 -5.21 6.75
N MET A 416 -13.27 -4.92 5.91
CA MET A 416 -13.02 -4.25 4.62
C MET A 416 -12.44 -2.83 4.82
N ILE A 417 -12.93 -2.08 5.80
CA ILE A 417 -12.37 -0.75 6.14
C ILE A 417 -10.93 -0.88 6.64
N GLU A 418 -10.64 -1.89 7.47
CA GLU A 418 -9.28 -2.21 7.93
C GLU A 418 -8.34 -2.52 6.76
N ASN A 419 -8.80 -3.35 5.82
CA ASN A 419 -8.03 -3.70 4.62
C ASN A 419 -7.77 -2.48 3.70
N ILE A 420 -8.57 -1.40 3.78
CA ILE A 420 -8.26 -0.14 3.07
C ILE A 420 -7.07 0.58 3.72
N TYR A 421 -6.95 0.55 5.04
CA TYR A 421 -5.77 1.07 5.73
C TYR A 421 -4.51 0.28 5.34
N ASP A 422 -4.65 -1.03 5.13
CA ASP A 422 -3.54 -1.85 4.60
C ASP A 422 -3.14 -1.44 3.19
N ILE A 423 -4.12 -1.20 2.32
CA ILE A 423 -3.85 -0.67 0.98
C ILE A 423 -3.19 0.71 1.07
N GLN A 424 -3.65 1.60 1.95
CA GLN A 424 -2.98 2.87 2.18
C GLN A 424 -1.53 2.67 2.62
N HIS A 425 -1.26 1.73 3.52
CA HIS A 425 0.11 1.41 3.95
C HIS A 425 0.98 0.95 2.79
N ILE A 426 0.45 0.15 1.87
CA ILE A 426 1.15 -0.24 0.63
C ILE A 426 1.55 1.00 -0.18
N PHE A 427 0.63 1.97 -0.35
CA PHE A 427 0.96 3.22 -1.03
C PHE A 427 1.99 4.07 -0.26
N GLU A 428 1.87 4.20 1.06
CA GLU A 428 2.80 4.97 1.89
C GLU A 428 4.25 4.45 1.79
N ARG A 429 4.43 3.14 1.60
CA ARG A 429 5.76 2.54 1.39
C ARG A 429 6.34 2.81 0.01
N SER A 430 5.50 3.11 -0.98
CA SER A 430 5.92 3.43 -2.35
C SER A 430 6.07 4.94 -2.60
N LEU A 431 5.55 5.78 -1.70
CA LEU A 431 5.59 7.23 -1.80
C LEU A 431 6.61 7.84 -0.83
N PRO A 432 6.98 9.13 -1.00
CA PRO A 432 7.83 9.79 -0.04
C PRO A 432 7.29 9.71 1.40
N HIS A 433 8.19 9.55 2.37
CA HIS A 433 7.79 9.38 3.76
C HIS A 433 6.99 10.59 4.27
N ASN A 434 5.89 10.34 4.97
CA ASN A 434 5.00 11.36 5.55
C ASN A 434 4.38 12.34 4.54
N THR A 435 4.19 11.94 3.28
CA THR A 435 3.49 12.77 2.28
C THR A 435 2.06 12.34 1.98
N MET A 436 1.65 11.13 2.39
CA MET A 436 0.28 10.67 2.21
C MET A 436 -0.66 11.29 3.26
N ASP A 437 -1.81 11.77 2.80
CA ASP A 437 -2.94 12.17 3.65
C ASP A 437 -3.60 10.92 4.21
N ALA A 438 -3.92 10.93 5.51
CA ALA A 438 -4.70 9.86 6.13
C ALA A 438 -6.02 9.67 5.38
N TRP A 439 -6.29 8.45 4.94
CA TRP A 439 -7.63 8.09 4.53
C TRP A 439 -8.50 7.99 5.77
N VAL A 440 -9.73 8.47 5.67
CA VAL A 440 -10.70 8.43 6.76
C VAL A 440 -12.03 8.00 6.16
N PRO A 441 -12.68 6.95 6.72
CA PRO A 441 -14.00 6.56 6.28
C PRO A 441 -15.01 7.68 6.57
N SER A 442 -16.03 7.76 5.73
CA SER A 442 -17.21 8.58 6.03
C SER A 442 -18.05 7.91 7.12
N TYR A 443 -19.10 8.60 7.58
CA TYR A 443 -20.05 8.06 8.53
C TYR A 443 -21.46 8.18 7.99
N TYR A 444 -22.22 7.10 8.11
CA TYR A 444 -23.67 7.12 7.99
C TYR A 444 -24.22 6.94 9.39
N GLU A 445 -24.79 8.02 9.93
CA GLU A 445 -25.14 8.12 11.35
C GLU A 445 -23.93 7.83 12.24
N THR A 446 -23.97 6.76 13.04
CA THR A 446 -22.86 6.33 13.91
C THR A 446 -22.00 5.23 13.28
N CYS A 447 -22.37 4.71 12.10
CA CYS A 447 -21.69 3.60 11.45
C CYS A 447 -20.69 4.09 10.41
N LYS A 448 -19.53 3.43 10.32
CA LYS A 448 -18.54 3.69 9.25
C LYS A 448 -19.18 3.44 7.88
N ALA A 449 -18.84 4.29 6.94
CA ALA A 449 -19.28 4.24 5.56
C ALA A 449 -18.12 4.51 4.60
N LEU A 450 -18.19 3.91 3.41
CA LEU A 450 -17.18 3.98 2.38
C LEU A 450 -17.69 4.81 1.20
N ASP A 451 -17.09 5.98 1.00
CA ASP A 451 -17.30 6.81 -0.18
C ASP A 451 -16.41 6.34 -1.35
N MET A 452 -17.01 6.17 -2.51
CA MET A 452 -16.32 5.84 -3.75
C MET A 452 -16.91 6.60 -4.94
N GLY A 453 -16.12 6.79 -5.98
CA GLY A 453 -16.64 7.39 -7.20
C GLY A 453 -15.66 7.39 -8.35
N ASN A 454 -16.17 7.69 -9.53
CA ASN A 454 -15.38 7.80 -10.75
C ASN A 454 -15.77 9.07 -11.51
N ARG A 455 -14.78 9.81 -11.96
CA ARG A 455 -15.00 11.06 -12.72
C ARG A 455 -15.59 10.72 -14.08
N TYR A 456 -16.50 11.56 -14.58
CA TYR A 456 -17.01 11.41 -15.93
C TYR A 456 -15.98 11.81 -17.00
N PHE A 457 -15.07 12.73 -16.65
CA PHE A 457 -14.20 13.39 -17.62
C PHE A 457 -12.72 13.26 -17.28
N THR A 458 -11.90 13.14 -18.31
CA THR A 458 -10.44 13.29 -18.26
C THR A 458 -10.05 14.53 -19.08
N ASP A 459 -9.08 15.31 -18.61
CA ASP A 459 -8.57 16.48 -19.35
C ASP A 459 -7.89 15.98 -20.64
N ARG A 460 -8.16 16.61 -21.78
CA ARG A 460 -7.71 16.12 -23.09
C ARG A 460 -6.18 16.09 -23.19
N ARG A 461 -5.48 16.92 -22.39
CA ARG A 461 -4.01 16.92 -22.27
C ARG A 461 -3.44 15.69 -21.55
N ASP A 462 -4.27 15.00 -20.77
CA ASP A 462 -3.91 13.84 -19.94
C ASP A 462 -4.24 12.51 -20.64
N ILE A 463 -4.61 12.54 -21.93
CA ILE A 463 -4.85 11.32 -22.71
C ILE A 463 -3.52 10.64 -23.01
N ASN A 464 -3.47 9.32 -22.81
CA ASN A 464 -2.29 8.49 -23.07
C ASN A 464 -2.52 7.53 -24.25
N GLY A 465 -2.94 8.06 -25.41
CA GLY A 465 -3.26 7.26 -26.60
C GLY A 465 -4.60 6.52 -26.55
N ASP A 466 -5.34 6.63 -25.44
CA ASP A 466 -6.68 6.05 -25.28
C ASP A 466 -7.71 6.72 -26.19
N THR A 467 -8.57 5.91 -26.82
CA THR A 467 -9.66 6.40 -27.67
C THR A 467 -10.84 6.87 -26.83
N PRO A 468 -11.34 8.10 -27.03
CA PRO A 468 -12.57 8.57 -26.42
C PRO A 468 -13.77 7.69 -26.78
N ILE A 469 -14.64 7.45 -25.79
CA ILE A 469 -15.90 6.71 -25.95
C ILE A 469 -17.09 7.63 -25.68
N SER A 470 -18.22 7.36 -26.33
CA SER A 470 -19.46 8.11 -26.13
C SER A 470 -20.19 7.66 -24.87
N PHE A 471 -20.97 8.57 -24.26
CA PHE A 471 -21.91 8.18 -23.21
C PHE A 471 -23.06 7.36 -23.79
N GLY A 472 -23.48 6.32 -23.07
CA GLY A 472 -24.69 5.57 -23.41
C GLY A 472 -25.96 6.38 -23.11
N THR A 473 -27.05 6.08 -23.81
CA THR A 473 -28.36 6.74 -23.63
C THR A 473 -28.92 6.58 -22.23
N GLU A 474 -28.58 5.47 -21.54
CA GLU A 474 -28.99 5.22 -20.15
C GLU A 474 -28.26 6.12 -19.14
N ILE A 475 -27.11 6.69 -19.52
CA ILE A 475 -26.25 7.54 -18.68
C ILE A 475 -26.52 9.03 -18.97
N ASP A 476 -26.65 9.39 -20.24
CA ASP A 476 -26.79 10.77 -20.69
C ASP A 476 -27.93 10.94 -21.73
N PRO A 477 -29.19 10.67 -21.35
CA PRO A 477 -30.32 10.65 -22.28
C PRO A 477 -30.61 11.99 -22.97
N HIS A 478 -30.07 13.09 -22.43
CA HIS A 478 -30.28 14.44 -22.94
C HIS A 478 -28.97 15.11 -23.43
N ASN A 479 -27.91 14.32 -23.65
CA ASN A 479 -26.59 14.79 -24.11
C ASN A 479 -25.98 15.90 -23.21
N ILE A 480 -26.35 15.96 -21.93
CA ILE A 480 -25.85 16.98 -20.99
C ILE A 480 -24.35 16.77 -20.74
N LEU A 481 -23.93 15.53 -20.45
CA LEU A 481 -22.50 15.21 -20.26
C LEU A 481 -21.73 15.33 -21.57
N THR A 482 -22.34 14.86 -22.67
CA THR A 482 -21.77 14.92 -24.02
C THR A 482 -21.48 16.38 -24.42
N ASN A 483 -22.44 17.29 -24.19
CA ASN A 483 -22.27 18.71 -24.45
C ASN A 483 -21.26 19.36 -23.51
N ALA A 484 -21.06 18.81 -22.30
CA ALA A 484 -20.10 19.34 -21.33
C ALA A 484 -18.63 18.97 -21.63
N LEU A 485 -18.37 17.95 -22.46
CA LEU A 485 -17.02 17.53 -22.85
C LEU A 485 -16.21 18.70 -23.45
N SER A 486 -16.82 19.48 -24.34
CA SER A 486 -16.15 20.57 -25.08
C SER A 486 -14.85 20.09 -25.78
N ASN A 487 -13.94 21.01 -26.11
CA ASN A 487 -12.61 20.67 -26.63
C ASN A 487 -11.60 20.33 -25.52
N GLU A 488 -11.95 20.58 -24.25
CA GLU A 488 -11.03 20.44 -23.11
C GLU A 488 -11.06 19.05 -22.46
N PHE A 489 -12.15 18.29 -22.62
CA PHE A 489 -12.34 17.02 -21.95
C PHE A 489 -12.67 15.88 -22.91
N VAL A 490 -12.48 14.66 -22.41
CA VAL A 490 -12.88 13.40 -23.06
C VAL A 490 -13.49 12.45 -22.02
N HIS A 491 -14.32 11.53 -22.50
CA HIS A 491 -14.77 10.38 -21.73
C HIS A 491 -14.03 9.16 -22.24
N LEU A 492 -13.32 8.46 -21.36
CA LEU A 492 -12.51 7.28 -21.67
C LEU A 492 -13.11 6.04 -21.02
N LEU A 493 -12.67 4.86 -21.47
CA LEU A 493 -13.02 3.60 -20.80
C LEU A 493 -12.71 3.67 -19.31
N GLU A 494 -11.60 4.32 -18.91
CA GLU A 494 -11.23 4.54 -17.51
C GLU A 494 -12.33 5.25 -16.68
N ASN A 495 -13.12 6.12 -17.31
CA ASN A 495 -14.19 6.88 -16.68
C ASN A 495 -15.52 6.11 -16.59
N LYS A 496 -15.65 5.00 -17.34
CA LYS A 496 -16.86 4.17 -17.38
C LYS A 496 -17.08 3.48 -16.02
N VAL A 497 -18.33 3.41 -15.61
CA VAL A 497 -18.81 2.53 -14.52
C VAL A 497 -19.88 1.63 -15.11
N ASP A 498 -19.76 0.33 -14.88
CA ASP A 498 -20.71 -0.67 -15.35
C ASP A 498 -21.79 -0.96 -14.29
N TYR A 499 -23.01 -1.25 -14.73
CA TYR A 499 -24.17 -1.40 -13.86
C TYR A 499 -24.88 -2.71 -14.16
N TYR A 500 -24.96 -3.59 -13.16
CA TYR A 500 -25.52 -4.93 -13.30
C TYR A 500 -26.60 -5.21 -12.26
N GLU A 501 -27.44 -6.20 -12.54
CA GLU A 501 -28.35 -6.84 -11.59
C GLU A 501 -28.05 -8.34 -11.58
N ALA A 502 -27.79 -8.87 -10.37
CA ALA A 502 -27.63 -10.30 -10.17
C ALA A 502 -29.01 -10.94 -10.02
N GLN A 503 -29.30 -11.95 -10.85
CA GLN A 503 -30.55 -12.71 -10.76
C GLN A 503 -30.22 -14.19 -10.63
N GLN A 504 -30.84 -14.85 -9.65
CA GLN A 504 -30.74 -16.30 -9.49
C GLN A 504 -31.67 -16.98 -10.50
N GLY A 505 -31.09 -17.75 -11.42
CA GLY A 505 -31.84 -18.58 -12.36
C GLY A 505 -32.51 -19.77 -11.66
N THR A 506 -33.42 -20.42 -12.38
CA THR A 506 -34.11 -21.65 -11.92
C THR A 506 -33.17 -22.82 -11.66
N ASP A 507 -31.96 -22.75 -12.19
CA ASP A 507 -30.84 -23.68 -12.07
C ASP A 507 -29.90 -23.34 -10.89
N ASN A 508 -30.26 -22.38 -10.03
CA ASN A 508 -29.41 -21.83 -8.98
C ASN A 508 -28.14 -21.12 -9.47
N ILE A 509 -28.01 -20.87 -10.78
CA ILE A 509 -26.89 -20.10 -11.34
C ILE A 509 -27.22 -18.62 -11.26
N ILE A 510 -26.28 -17.83 -10.72
CA ILE A 510 -26.40 -16.38 -10.67
C ILE A 510 -25.99 -15.82 -12.04
N ARG A 511 -26.89 -15.11 -12.70
CA ARG A 511 -26.62 -14.41 -13.97
C ARG A 511 -26.63 -12.90 -13.74
N TYR A 512 -25.80 -12.20 -14.51
CA TYR A 512 -25.64 -10.75 -14.41
C TYR A 512 -26.17 -10.09 -15.67
N TYR A 513 -27.04 -9.11 -15.49
CA TYR A 513 -27.65 -8.37 -16.59
C TYR A 513 -27.35 -6.90 -16.47
N GLU A 514 -26.94 -6.25 -17.56
CA GLU A 514 -26.80 -4.79 -17.57
C GLU A 514 -28.13 -4.11 -17.25
N ILE A 515 -28.08 -3.06 -16.43
CA ILE A 515 -29.26 -2.32 -15.99
C ILE A 515 -29.06 -0.81 -16.12
N ASN A 516 -30.19 -0.10 -16.19
CA ASN A 516 -30.17 1.33 -15.98
C ASN A 516 -29.82 1.65 -14.51
N PRO A 517 -28.86 2.57 -14.24
CA PRO A 517 -28.45 2.95 -12.89
C PRO A 517 -29.60 3.44 -11.99
N MET A 518 -30.70 3.96 -12.57
CA MET A 518 -31.91 4.37 -11.83
C MET A 518 -32.55 3.28 -10.97
N LYS A 519 -32.25 2.00 -11.27
CA LYS A 519 -32.73 0.88 -10.45
C LYS A 519 -32.10 0.88 -9.06
N ILE A 520 -30.87 1.39 -8.91
CA ILE A 520 -30.10 1.39 -7.66
C ILE A 520 -30.51 2.58 -6.79
N ARG A 521 -30.84 2.31 -5.53
CA ARG A 521 -31.35 3.31 -4.57
C ARG A 521 -30.69 3.14 -3.21
N PRO A 522 -30.69 4.22 -2.39
CA PRO A 522 -30.38 4.08 -0.97
C PRO A 522 -31.24 2.98 -0.32
N GLY A 523 -30.57 2.06 0.38
CA GLY A 523 -31.15 0.89 1.01
C GLY A 523 -30.97 -0.43 0.28
N ASP A 524 -30.57 -0.40 -0.99
CA ASP A 524 -30.29 -1.61 -1.73
C ASP A 524 -28.98 -2.24 -1.24
N VAL A 525 -28.91 -3.57 -1.23
CA VAL A 525 -27.65 -4.30 -1.04
C VAL A 525 -27.02 -4.48 -2.40
N VAL A 526 -25.77 -4.02 -2.51
CA VAL A 526 -25.01 -4.05 -3.75
C VAL A 526 -23.65 -4.69 -3.54
N GLU A 527 -23.09 -5.23 -4.61
CA GLU A 527 -21.66 -5.49 -4.76
C GLU A 527 -21.07 -4.41 -5.66
N VAL A 528 -19.98 -3.80 -5.24
CA VAL A 528 -19.24 -2.83 -6.04
C VAL A 528 -17.85 -3.37 -6.35
N GLN A 529 -17.38 -3.08 -7.55
CA GLN A 529 -15.99 -3.28 -7.95
C GLN A 529 -15.27 -1.93 -7.81
N VAL A 530 -14.16 -1.92 -7.08
CA VAL A 530 -13.37 -0.71 -6.83
C VAL A 530 -11.89 -0.94 -7.11
N SER A 531 -11.18 0.15 -7.39
CA SER A 531 -9.73 0.19 -7.51
C SER A 531 -9.20 1.33 -6.64
N PHE A 532 -7.91 1.30 -6.32
CA PHE A 532 -7.28 2.29 -5.45
C PHE A 532 -6.21 3.07 -6.19
N VAL A 533 -6.26 4.40 -6.08
CA VAL A 533 -5.33 5.31 -6.74
C VAL A 533 -4.88 6.39 -5.77
N ALA A 534 -3.59 6.65 -5.67
CA ALA A 534 -3.06 7.83 -5.00
C ALA A 534 -2.81 8.95 -6.02
N ILE A 535 -3.38 10.13 -5.76
CA ILE A 535 -3.20 11.32 -6.61
C ILE A 535 -2.30 12.35 -5.92
N PRO A 536 -1.46 13.08 -6.68
CA PRO A 536 -0.68 14.17 -6.13
C PRO A 536 -1.58 15.38 -5.83
N LEU A 537 -1.29 16.03 -4.72
CA LEU A 537 -1.86 17.30 -4.26
C LEU A 537 -0.78 18.38 -4.32
N LYS A 538 -1.17 19.62 -3.97
CA LYS A 538 -0.21 20.70 -3.75
C LYS A 538 0.78 20.30 -2.64
N GLN A 539 1.96 20.92 -2.65
CA GLN A 539 3.01 20.71 -1.61
C GLN A 539 3.52 19.27 -1.50
N GLN A 540 3.55 18.52 -2.62
CA GLN A 540 4.04 17.13 -2.64
C GLN A 540 3.29 16.21 -1.66
N ARG A 541 2.02 16.50 -1.38
CA ARG A 541 1.13 15.62 -0.61
C ARG A 541 0.39 14.69 -1.55
N TYR A 542 -0.08 13.56 -1.05
CA TYR A 542 -0.81 12.57 -1.83
C TYR A 542 -2.09 12.18 -1.13
N LYS A 543 -3.13 11.84 -1.89
CA LYS A 543 -4.39 11.36 -1.34
C LYS A 543 -4.84 10.11 -2.07
N ILE A 544 -5.18 9.08 -1.31
CA ILE A 544 -5.81 7.87 -1.85
C ILE A 544 -7.28 8.12 -2.18
N LEU A 545 -7.71 7.61 -3.32
CA LEU A 545 -9.08 7.63 -3.82
C LEU A 545 -9.54 6.20 -4.08
N VAL A 546 -10.79 5.92 -3.68
CA VAL A 546 -11.49 4.68 -3.99
C VAL A 546 -12.29 4.89 -5.27
N VAL A 547 -11.79 4.35 -6.36
CA VAL A 547 -12.31 4.56 -7.71
C VAL A 547 -13.34 3.49 -8.03
N LEU A 548 -14.58 3.92 -8.28
CA LEU A 548 -15.70 3.05 -8.62
C LEU A 548 -15.56 2.50 -10.05
N ARG A 549 -15.71 1.18 -10.23
CA ARG A 549 -15.59 0.48 -11.52
C ARG A 549 -16.89 -0.17 -11.96
N ALA A 550 -17.60 -0.85 -11.07
CA ALA A 550 -18.90 -1.42 -11.36
C ALA A 550 -19.80 -1.45 -10.12
N ILE A 551 -21.12 -1.49 -10.33
CA ILE A 551 -22.13 -1.70 -9.29
C ILE A 551 -23.06 -2.83 -9.74
N THR A 552 -23.24 -3.81 -8.88
CA THR A 552 -24.15 -4.93 -9.08
C THR A 552 -25.20 -4.93 -8.00
N LEU A 553 -26.46 -4.75 -8.39
CA LEU A 553 -27.62 -4.87 -7.52
C LEU A 553 -27.81 -6.34 -7.12
N LEU A 554 -27.74 -6.63 -5.82
CA LEU A 554 -27.87 -7.99 -5.29
C LEU A 554 -29.24 -8.25 -4.70
N ASP A 555 -29.71 -7.31 -3.87
CA ASP A 555 -31.00 -7.43 -3.21
C ASP A 555 -31.65 -6.04 -3.07
N CYS A 556 -32.89 -5.95 -3.53
CA CYS A 556 -33.75 -4.78 -3.46
C CYS A 556 -34.62 -4.75 -2.19
N SER A 557 -34.61 -5.83 -1.41
CA SER A 557 -35.52 -6.07 -0.28
C SER A 557 -35.30 -5.19 0.96
N PRO A 558 -34.07 -4.79 1.36
CA PRO A 558 -33.83 -4.37 2.74
C PRO A 558 -34.63 -3.15 3.18
N LEU A 559 -34.69 -2.04 2.43
CA LEU A 559 -35.45 -0.84 2.85
C LEU A 559 -36.82 -0.67 2.18
N ARG A 560 -37.24 -1.54 1.25
CA ARG A 560 -38.56 -1.40 0.60
C ARG A 560 -39.73 -1.74 1.54
N VAL A 561 -39.47 -2.53 2.58
CA VAL A 561 -40.49 -2.93 3.56
C VAL A 561 -40.91 -1.78 4.49
N SER A 562 -40.06 -0.78 4.73
CA SER A 562 -40.42 0.36 5.61
C SER A 562 -41.35 1.37 4.95
N GLN A 563 -41.38 1.48 3.63
CA GLN A 563 -42.34 2.33 2.91
C GLN A 563 -43.66 1.63 2.62
N HIS A 564 -43.68 0.30 2.55
CA HIS A 564 -44.91 -0.47 2.33
C HIS A 564 -45.72 -0.67 3.61
N SER A 565 -45.10 -0.76 4.80
CA SER A 565 -45.87 -0.84 6.06
C SER A 565 -46.69 0.41 6.38
N ALA A 566 -46.36 1.57 5.80
CA ALA A 566 -47.09 2.82 5.97
C ALA A 566 -48.13 3.15 4.87
N LYS A 567 -48.17 2.38 3.77
CA LYS A 567 -49.09 2.66 2.63
C LYS A 567 -49.89 1.45 2.13
N VAL A 568 -49.68 0.25 2.66
CA VAL A 568 -50.49 -0.94 2.33
C VAL A 568 -51.72 -1.01 3.23
N HIS A 569 -52.62 -0.05 3.04
CA HIS A 569 -54.04 -0.27 3.28
C HIS A 569 -54.90 0.08 2.06
N ASN A 570 -54.29 0.36 0.90
CA ASN A 570 -55.07 0.54 -0.32
C ASN A 570 -54.31 0.05 -1.54
N ALA A 571 -55.05 -0.63 -2.41
CA ALA A 571 -54.67 -1.13 -3.73
C ALA A 571 -53.78 -2.38 -3.77
N ASN A 572 -54.38 -3.49 -3.31
CA ASN A 572 -54.22 -4.74 -4.03
C ASN A 572 -54.65 -4.58 -5.51
N ARG A 573 -54.05 -5.42 -6.37
CA ARG A 573 -54.51 -5.89 -7.70
C ARG A 573 -54.05 -5.13 -8.96
N LYS A 574 -53.38 -5.91 -9.83
CA LYS A 574 -53.09 -5.74 -11.28
C LYS A 574 -51.83 -4.90 -11.52
N GLN A 575 -50.76 -5.37 -12.17
CA GLN A 575 -50.70 -6.18 -13.39
C GLN A 575 -49.30 -6.83 -13.50
N ASN A 576 -49.26 -8.16 -13.51
CA ASN A 576 -48.24 -8.94 -14.22
C ASN A 576 -48.75 -9.11 -15.66
N ALA A 577 -48.02 -8.62 -16.66
CA ALA A 577 -47.93 -9.17 -18.02
C ALA A 577 -47.33 -8.14 -19.00
N SER A 578 -46.01 -8.21 -19.26
CA SER A 578 -45.42 -7.96 -20.59
C SER A 578 -43.89 -8.08 -20.53
N ILE A 579 -43.37 -9.27 -20.22
CA ILE A 579 -41.96 -9.62 -20.39
C ILE A 579 -41.91 -10.89 -21.23
N ALA A 580 -42.12 -10.74 -22.53
CA ALA A 580 -41.88 -11.78 -23.54
C ALA A 580 -42.00 -11.15 -24.93
N ARG A 581 -41.03 -10.31 -25.32
CA ARG A 581 -40.71 -9.95 -26.72
C ARG A 581 -39.63 -8.88 -26.72
N ARG A 582 -38.37 -9.32 -26.81
CA ARG A 582 -37.25 -8.66 -27.52
C ARG A 582 -35.93 -9.26 -27.06
N MET A 583 -35.71 -10.49 -27.49
CA MET A 583 -34.36 -11.02 -27.69
C MET A 583 -34.00 -10.80 -29.17
N SER A 584 -32.70 -10.61 -29.41
CA SER A 584 -31.95 -10.68 -30.68
C SER A 584 -31.27 -9.38 -31.09
N ARG A 585 -29.96 -9.28 -30.80
CA ARG A 585 -28.89 -9.29 -31.82
C ARG A 585 -27.51 -9.18 -31.16
N GLY A 586 -26.62 -10.10 -31.51
CA GLY A 586 -25.24 -10.12 -31.06
C GLY A 586 -24.32 -9.18 -31.85
N ALA A 587 -23.11 -8.98 -31.33
CA ALA A 587 -22.01 -8.33 -32.04
C ALA A 587 -20.67 -9.01 -31.69
N GLU A 588 -19.82 -9.12 -32.70
CA GLU A 588 -18.51 -9.78 -32.72
C GLU A 588 -17.36 -8.96 -32.09
N PRO A 589 -16.19 -9.57 -31.80
CA PRO A 589 -15.11 -8.97 -31.01
C PRO A 589 -13.95 -8.40 -31.86
N ARG A 590 -13.06 -7.62 -31.18
CA ARG A 590 -11.61 -7.31 -31.44
C ARG A 590 -11.34 -5.79 -31.33
N ARG A 591 -10.18 -5.26 -30.90
CA ARG A 591 -8.80 -5.74 -30.66
C ARG A 591 -8.14 -4.76 -29.66
N ALA A 592 -7.14 -5.24 -28.91
CA ALA A 592 -6.51 -4.55 -27.79
C ALA A 592 -5.64 -3.33 -28.18
N SER A 593 -5.60 -2.33 -27.29
CA SER A 593 -4.60 -1.24 -27.24
C SER A 593 -4.07 -1.08 -25.80
N GLN A 594 -2.86 -0.53 -25.69
CA GLN A 594 -1.99 -0.53 -24.50
C GLN A 594 -2.43 0.47 -23.41
N SER A 595 -3.55 0.20 -22.75
CA SER A 595 -3.79 0.65 -21.38
C SER A 595 -3.50 -0.51 -20.42
N LEU A 596 -3.24 -0.23 -19.13
CA LEU A 596 -3.18 -1.30 -18.13
C LEU A 596 -4.47 -2.13 -18.25
N LYS A 597 -4.32 -3.42 -18.51
CA LYS A 597 -5.48 -4.32 -18.54
C LYS A 597 -6.15 -4.24 -17.17
N ARG A 598 -7.47 -4.33 -17.14
CA ARG A 598 -8.24 -4.41 -15.91
C ARG A 598 -9.44 -5.30 -16.16
N LYS A 599 -9.61 -6.31 -15.32
CA LYS A 599 -10.79 -7.18 -15.35
C LYS A 599 -11.94 -6.50 -14.59
N ILE A 600 -12.98 -6.10 -15.33
CA ILE A 600 -14.23 -5.50 -14.82
C ILE A 600 -15.40 -6.30 -15.40
N GLY A 601 -16.46 -6.46 -14.61
CA GLY A 601 -17.64 -7.22 -15.02
C GLY A 601 -17.55 -8.71 -14.68
N TYR A 602 -18.35 -9.53 -15.39
CA TYR A 602 -18.57 -10.95 -15.12
C TYR A 602 -18.43 -11.86 -16.37
N GLU A 603 -17.87 -11.35 -17.49
CA GLU A 603 -17.77 -12.09 -18.76
C GLU A 603 -16.87 -13.35 -18.69
N GLU A 604 -15.99 -13.45 -17.69
CA GLU A 604 -15.13 -14.63 -17.43
C GLU A 604 -15.72 -15.60 -16.37
N ASP A 605 -16.85 -15.25 -15.73
CA ASP A 605 -17.48 -16.06 -14.67
C ASP A 605 -18.52 -17.08 -15.25
N GLU A 606 -18.67 -17.18 -16.57
CA GLU A 606 -19.35 -18.32 -17.20
C GLU A 606 -18.48 -19.57 -17.03
N GLU A 607 -18.93 -20.51 -16.18
CA GLU A 607 -18.33 -21.83 -16.00
C GLU A 607 -18.22 -22.55 -17.37
N HIS A 608 -17.10 -22.39 -18.06
CA HIS A 608 -16.58 -23.47 -18.87
C HIS A 608 -15.93 -24.45 -17.90
N ASP A 609 -16.68 -25.50 -17.57
CA ASP A 609 -16.27 -26.71 -16.86
C ASP A 609 -14.75 -26.93 -16.92
N ALA A 610 -14.06 -26.47 -15.88
CA ALA A 610 -12.60 -26.52 -15.77
C ALA A 610 -12.12 -27.92 -15.32
N GLY A 611 -12.91 -28.96 -15.61
CA GLY A 611 -12.58 -30.36 -15.35
C GLY A 611 -11.65 -31.01 -16.40
N GLU A 612 -11.45 -30.41 -17.59
CA GLU A 612 -10.79 -31.12 -18.71
C GLU A 612 -9.38 -30.64 -19.11
N LYS A 613 -8.83 -29.58 -18.52
CA LYS A 613 -7.51 -29.04 -18.93
C LYS A 613 -6.32 -29.40 -18.02
N LEU A 614 -6.51 -30.19 -16.97
CA LEU A 614 -5.41 -30.67 -16.10
C LEU A 614 -5.04 -32.15 -16.31
N SER A 615 -5.63 -32.86 -17.30
CA SER A 615 -5.34 -34.28 -17.55
C SER A 615 -4.46 -34.59 -18.77
N LYS A 616 -3.93 -33.57 -19.47
CA LYS A 616 -3.00 -33.77 -20.60
C LYS A 616 -1.68 -33.01 -20.44
N MET A 617 -0.97 -33.28 -19.36
CA MET A 617 0.50 -33.15 -19.29
C MET A 617 1.08 -34.32 -18.48
N ARG A 618 0.75 -35.53 -18.94
CA ARG A 618 1.64 -36.68 -18.84
C ARG A 618 1.88 -37.15 -20.25
N LEU A 619 3.13 -37.15 -20.65
CA LEU A 619 3.77 -38.14 -21.51
C LEU A 619 5.27 -37.80 -21.55
N ASP A 620 6.03 -38.76 -21.03
CA ASP A 620 7.43 -39.12 -21.27
C ASP A 620 8.52 -38.04 -21.37
#